data_AF-A0A7S2P1V1-F1
#
_entry.id   AF-A0A7S2P1V1-F1
#
_cell.length_a   1.000
_cell.length_b   1.000
_cell.length_c   1.000
_cell.angle_alpha   90.00
_cell.angle_beta   90.00
_cell.angle_gamma   90.00
#
_symmetry.space_group_name_H-M   'P 1'
#
loop_
_entity.id
_entity.type
_entity.pdbx_description
1 polymer ?
#
loop_
_entity_poly.entity_id
_entity_poly.type
_entity_poly.pdbx_seq_one_letter_code
_entity_poly.pdbx_strand_id
1 'polypeptide(L)'
;EGLCMGVKINQNLSKDEVLRRPNKHWLYDYLHTDEIQYGLNLDHDHNAHEFFLGRLAMRQTLHYLTCKENVNGGMYNLGPNSSNQTNEYSAILKDDYGRPTVPKGFLGSISHKRSTAVALVQADKSNCVEMQKDMKGVGVDIEDIRKTRIAKRVLTSTELIDLGNLASVSEEEEVLLRFSLKESVYKAIHPIVNQYVGFQEGEVTPFDDGTAKVRLLLKDADSDSLEVSAHWRKVDGRFFLTSASAKQN
;
A
#
# COMPACT_ATOMS: atom_id res chain seq x y z
N GLU A 1 -3.73 9.18 -9.62
CA GLU A 1 -2.72 10.26 -9.52
C GLU A 1 -1.46 9.86 -8.73
N GLY A 2 -1.51 8.86 -7.84
CA GLY A 2 -0.30 8.30 -7.20
C GLY A 2 0.55 7.40 -8.11
N LEU A 3 1.81 7.17 -7.72
CA LEU A 3 2.72 6.21 -8.35
C LEU A 3 2.73 4.91 -7.55
N CYS A 4 2.51 3.79 -8.23
CA CYS A 4 2.70 2.46 -7.66
C CYS A 4 3.91 1.78 -8.28
N MET A 5 4.83 1.28 -7.45
CA MET A 5 5.94 0.43 -7.90
C MET A 5 5.97 -0.89 -7.13
N GLY A 6 6.34 -1.95 -7.85
CA GLY A 6 6.55 -3.28 -7.30
C GLY A 6 8.03 -3.62 -7.19
N VAL A 7 8.42 -4.24 -6.09
CA VAL A 7 9.73 -4.84 -5.88
C VAL A 7 9.56 -6.33 -5.70
N LYS A 8 10.39 -7.10 -6.40
CA LYS A 8 10.49 -8.54 -6.25
C LYS A 8 11.92 -8.89 -5.90
N ILE A 9 12.09 -9.63 -4.81
CA ILE A 9 13.38 -10.20 -4.45
C ILE A 9 13.36 -11.70 -4.71
N ASN A 10 14.46 -12.23 -5.25
CA ASN A 10 14.58 -13.65 -5.57
C ASN A 10 15.15 -14.48 -4.41
N GLN A 11 15.51 -13.82 -3.31
CA GLN A 11 16.10 -14.43 -2.12
C GLN A 11 15.27 -14.07 -0.90
N ASN A 12 15.12 -15.02 0.02
CA ASN A 12 14.53 -14.72 1.32
C ASN A 12 15.54 -13.94 2.16
N LEU A 13 15.18 -12.72 2.55
CA LEU A 13 15.91 -11.95 3.55
C LEU A 13 15.86 -12.67 4.91
N SER A 14 16.96 -13.30 5.33
CA SER A 14 17.10 -13.88 6.66
C SER A 14 17.82 -12.90 7.59
N LYS A 15 17.37 -12.80 8.84
CA LYS A 15 18.00 -11.94 9.85
C LYS A 15 19.46 -12.33 10.07
N ASP A 16 19.77 -13.63 10.05
CA ASP A 16 21.14 -14.13 10.24
C ASP A 16 22.11 -13.68 9.15
N GLU A 17 21.65 -13.50 7.91
CA GLU A 17 22.49 -13.01 6.82
C GLU A 17 22.84 -11.53 7.00
N VAL A 18 21.85 -10.74 7.43
CA VAL A 18 22.03 -9.32 7.73
C VAL A 18 22.96 -9.14 8.92
N LEU A 19 22.74 -9.91 10.00
CA LEU A 19 23.56 -9.88 11.22
C LEU A 19 25.01 -10.34 11.00
N ARG A 20 25.25 -11.28 10.08
CA ARG A 20 26.61 -11.73 9.73
C ARG A 20 27.44 -10.67 9.00
N ARG A 21 26.81 -9.64 8.43
CA ARG A 21 27.46 -8.58 7.65
C ARG A 21 26.98 -7.19 8.10
N PRO A 22 27.21 -6.80 9.36
CA PRO A 22 26.74 -5.52 9.87
C PRO A 22 27.36 -4.38 9.05
N ASN A 23 26.53 -3.44 8.61
CA ASN A 23 26.90 -2.29 7.76
C ASN A 23 27.58 -2.65 6.42
N LYS A 24 27.59 -3.95 6.05
CA LYS A 24 28.15 -4.46 4.79
C LYS A 24 27.13 -5.26 3.98
N HIS A 25 25.97 -5.55 4.58
CA HIS A 25 24.85 -6.15 3.86
C HIS A 25 24.24 -5.10 2.92
N TRP A 26 23.87 -5.50 1.70
CA TRP A 26 23.35 -4.58 0.69
C TRP A 26 22.08 -3.83 1.13
N LEU A 27 21.34 -4.34 2.11
CA LEU A 27 20.18 -3.63 2.68
C LEU A 27 20.56 -2.24 3.21
N TYR A 28 21.78 -2.06 3.71
CA TYR A 28 22.26 -0.77 4.22
C TYR A 28 22.45 0.28 3.10
N ASP A 29 22.49 -0.14 1.84
CA ASP A 29 22.56 0.78 0.69
C ASP A 29 21.17 1.37 0.36
N TYR A 30 20.09 0.68 0.78
CA TYR A 30 18.72 1.03 0.42
C TYR A 30 17.85 1.43 1.60
N LEU A 31 18.08 0.90 2.80
CA LEU A 31 17.25 1.13 3.98
C LEU A 31 18.00 1.96 5.03
N HIS A 32 17.25 2.76 5.79
CA HIS A 32 17.78 3.48 6.94
C HIS A 32 18.14 2.50 8.06
N THR A 33 19.19 2.81 8.82
CA THR A 33 19.69 1.95 9.90
C THR A 33 18.58 1.57 10.89
N ASP A 34 17.72 2.51 11.28
CA ASP A 34 16.61 2.24 12.20
C ASP A 34 15.56 1.27 11.63
N GLU A 35 15.33 1.27 10.31
CA GLU A 35 14.45 0.26 9.69
C GLU A 35 15.09 -1.12 9.76
N ILE A 36 16.41 -1.19 9.51
CA ILE A 36 17.15 -2.44 9.62
C ILE A 36 17.08 -2.96 11.07
N GLN A 37 17.36 -2.10 12.06
CA GLN A 37 17.25 -2.48 13.47
C GLN A 37 15.85 -2.91 13.85
N TYR A 38 14.82 -2.17 13.39
CA TYR A 38 13.43 -2.53 13.63
C TYR A 38 13.12 -3.93 13.09
N GLY A 39 13.45 -4.21 11.83
CA GLY A 39 13.19 -5.52 11.22
C GLY A 39 13.98 -6.66 11.89
N LEU A 40 15.22 -6.41 12.31
CA LEU A 40 16.03 -7.36 13.07
C LEU A 40 15.45 -7.67 14.47
N ASN A 41 14.66 -6.77 15.03
CA ASN A 41 14.02 -6.97 16.33
C ASN A 41 12.65 -7.67 16.25
N LEU A 42 12.13 -7.95 15.05
CA LEU A 42 10.88 -8.71 14.90
C LEU A 42 11.06 -10.19 15.24
N ASP A 43 10.05 -10.80 15.84
CA ASP A 43 10.12 -12.15 16.43
C ASP A 43 10.48 -13.27 15.43
N HIS A 44 10.17 -13.08 14.15
CA HIS A 44 10.31 -14.12 13.12
C HIS A 44 10.97 -13.59 11.84
N ASP A 45 11.79 -14.43 11.20
CA ASP A 45 12.43 -14.14 9.90
C ASP A 45 11.41 -13.75 8.83
N HIS A 46 10.22 -14.37 8.83
CA HIS A 46 9.15 -14.02 7.92
C HIS A 46 8.66 -12.58 8.12
N ASN A 47 8.47 -12.14 9.36
CA ASN A 47 8.04 -10.77 9.67
C ASN A 47 9.11 -9.75 9.27
N ALA A 48 10.39 -10.08 9.51
CA ALA A 48 11.52 -9.25 9.08
C ALA A 48 11.60 -9.14 7.56
N HIS A 49 11.44 -10.26 6.86
CA HIS A 49 11.41 -10.32 5.39
C HIS A 49 10.34 -9.41 4.81
N GLU A 50 9.10 -9.55 5.28
CA GLU A 50 7.96 -8.75 4.80
C GLU A 50 8.15 -7.25 5.10
N PHE A 51 8.67 -6.95 6.29
CA PHE A 51 9.01 -5.58 6.67
C PHE A 51 10.04 -4.97 5.71
N PHE A 52 11.20 -5.62 5.52
CA PHE A 52 12.26 -5.10 4.65
C PHE A 52 11.80 -4.98 3.21
N LEU A 53 11.10 -5.99 2.69
CA LEU A 53 10.61 -5.98 1.32
C LEU A 53 9.62 -4.84 1.07
N GLY A 54 8.72 -4.58 2.02
CA GLY A 54 7.82 -3.43 1.99
C GLY A 54 8.56 -2.10 1.99
N ARG A 55 9.61 -1.95 2.81
CA ARG A 55 10.42 -0.71 2.86
C ARG A 55 11.24 -0.48 1.61
N LEU A 56 11.77 -1.54 1.00
CA LEU A 56 12.42 -1.45 -0.30
C LEU A 56 11.45 -0.93 -1.36
N ALA A 57 10.21 -1.46 -1.42
CA ALA A 57 9.20 -0.98 -2.35
C ALA A 57 8.85 0.50 -2.13
N MET A 58 8.65 0.90 -0.87
CA MET A 58 8.33 2.28 -0.51
C MET A 58 9.47 3.25 -0.87
N ARG A 59 10.72 2.92 -0.52
CA ARG A 59 11.88 3.77 -0.80
C ARG A 59 12.14 3.92 -2.30
N GLN A 60 12.01 2.85 -3.07
CA GLN A 60 12.12 2.94 -4.53
C GLN A 60 11.03 3.83 -5.12
N THR A 61 9.79 3.72 -4.63
CA THR A 61 8.68 4.55 -5.09
C THR A 61 8.90 6.03 -4.77
N LEU A 62 9.33 6.34 -3.53
CA LEU A 62 9.67 7.70 -3.11
C LEU A 62 10.81 8.29 -3.94
N HIS A 63 11.90 7.53 -4.13
CA HIS A 63 13.04 7.97 -4.92
C HIS A 63 12.65 8.29 -6.37
N TYR A 64 11.85 7.44 -6.99
CA TYR A 64 11.39 7.70 -8.36
C TYR A 64 10.52 8.95 -8.45
N LEU A 65 9.59 9.14 -7.50
CA LEU A 65 8.73 10.33 -7.48
C LEU A 65 9.54 11.62 -7.34
N THR A 66 10.50 11.66 -6.42
CA THR A 66 11.30 12.86 -6.15
C THR A 66 12.22 13.19 -7.32
N CYS A 67 12.84 12.19 -7.94
CA CYS A 67 13.60 12.38 -9.18
C CYS A 67 12.71 12.90 -10.32
N LYS A 68 11.49 12.39 -10.47
CA LYS A 68 10.55 12.83 -11.52
C LYS A 68 10.08 14.27 -11.30
N GLU A 69 9.86 14.71 -10.07
CA GLU A 69 9.45 16.09 -9.77
C GLU A 69 10.59 17.09 -10.02
N ASN A 70 11.83 16.73 -9.67
CA ASN A 70 13.02 17.54 -9.93
C ASN A 70 13.25 17.77 -11.43
N VAL A 71 12.96 16.76 -12.28
CA VAL A 71 13.05 16.90 -13.74
C VAL A 71 11.96 17.83 -14.31
N ASN A 72 10.78 17.90 -13.69
CA ASN A 72 9.65 18.71 -14.14
C ASN A 72 9.60 20.11 -13.51
N GLY A 73 10.67 20.57 -12.84
CA GLY A 73 10.75 21.91 -12.24
C GLY A 73 9.88 22.12 -11.00
N GLY A 74 9.34 21.04 -10.41
CA GLY A 74 8.61 21.08 -9.14
C GLY A 74 9.59 21.13 -7.98
N MET A 75 9.90 22.33 -7.51
CA MET A 75 10.91 22.55 -6.47
C MET A 75 10.39 22.11 -5.08
N TYR A 76 10.63 20.86 -4.69
CA TYR A 76 10.93 20.56 -3.30
C TYR A 76 12.43 20.77 -3.14
N ASN A 77 12.85 21.82 -2.41
CA ASN A 77 14.26 22.11 -2.19
C ASN A 77 14.95 20.92 -1.48
N LEU A 78 15.53 20.03 -2.27
CA LEU A 78 16.56 19.09 -1.84
C LEU A 78 17.84 19.61 -2.52
N GLY A 79 18.81 20.01 -1.70
CA GLY A 79 20.02 20.69 -2.14
C GLY A 79 20.83 19.86 -3.16
N PRO A 80 21.62 20.52 -4.03
CA PRO A 80 22.39 19.81 -5.04
C PRO A 80 23.61 19.14 -4.39
N ASN A 81 23.88 17.90 -4.81
CA ASN A 81 25.10 17.10 -4.59
C ASN A 81 25.10 16.18 -3.36
N SER A 82 24.72 14.91 -3.54
CA SER A 82 25.53 13.78 -3.09
C SER A 82 25.01 12.46 -3.67
N SER A 83 25.92 11.60 -4.10
CA SER A 83 25.66 10.30 -4.71
C SER A 83 25.18 9.21 -3.73
N ASN A 84 24.52 9.58 -2.62
CA ASN A 84 24.00 8.69 -1.56
C ASN A 84 22.59 9.13 -1.09
N GLN A 85 21.69 9.44 -2.03
CA GLN A 85 20.36 10.04 -1.77
C GLN A 85 19.30 9.14 -1.10
N THR A 86 19.55 7.84 -0.88
CA THR A 86 18.57 6.94 -0.25
C THR A 86 18.37 7.21 1.25
N ASN A 87 19.22 8.04 1.87
CA ASN A 87 19.24 8.30 3.32
C ASN A 87 18.71 9.68 3.74
N GLU A 88 18.18 10.50 2.82
CA GLU A 88 17.66 11.85 3.16
C GLU A 88 16.30 11.81 3.90
N TYR A 89 15.55 10.73 3.77
CA TYR A 89 14.28 10.54 4.47
C TYR A 89 14.47 9.83 5.81
N SER A 90 13.76 10.33 6.82
CA SER A 90 13.58 9.65 8.10
C SER A 90 13.18 8.19 7.90
N ALA A 91 13.52 7.35 8.88
CA ALA A 91 13.14 5.94 8.88
C ALA A 91 11.62 5.77 8.62
N ILE A 92 11.28 4.88 7.69
CA ILE A 92 9.88 4.51 7.45
C ILE A 92 9.58 3.36 8.39
N LEU A 93 9.08 3.64 9.58
CA LEU A 93 8.70 2.64 10.59
C LEU A 93 7.21 2.32 10.50
N LYS A 94 6.68 1.60 11.47
CA LYS A 94 5.24 1.39 11.64
C LYS A 94 4.72 2.37 12.68
N ASP A 95 3.55 2.95 12.45
CA ASP A 95 2.82 3.66 13.48
C ASP A 95 2.03 2.68 14.39
N ASP A 96 1.28 3.22 15.35
CA ASP A 96 0.50 2.43 16.32
C ASP A 96 -0.57 1.53 15.68
N TYR A 97 -0.93 1.80 14.42
CA TYR A 97 -1.89 1.02 13.64
C TYR A 97 -1.21 0.12 12.61
N GLY A 98 0.13 0.04 12.62
CA GLY A 98 0.91 -0.78 11.70
C GLY A 98 1.13 -0.16 10.31
N ARG A 99 0.70 1.08 10.08
CA ARG A 99 0.84 1.80 8.79
C ARG A 99 2.27 2.31 8.62
N PRO A 100 2.79 2.47 7.39
CA PRO A 100 4.11 3.04 7.19
C PRO A 100 4.17 4.52 7.57
N THR A 101 5.14 4.93 8.39
CA THR A 101 5.39 6.35 8.70
C THR A 101 6.13 7.01 7.53
N VAL A 102 5.39 7.43 6.51
CA VAL A 102 5.95 8.07 5.31
C VAL A 102 6.43 9.50 5.58
N PRO A 103 7.41 10.02 4.79
CA PRO A 103 7.87 11.39 4.95
C PRO A 103 6.75 12.43 4.77
N LYS A 104 6.89 13.58 5.43
CA LYS A 104 5.93 14.69 5.31
C LYS A 104 5.77 15.11 3.85
N GLY A 105 4.53 15.41 3.45
CA GLY A 105 4.18 15.77 2.07
C GLY A 105 3.91 14.57 1.17
N PHE A 106 3.88 13.36 1.72
CA PHE A 106 3.50 12.14 1.01
C PHE A 106 2.44 11.35 1.76
N LEU A 107 1.59 10.67 1.01
CA LEU A 107 0.77 9.56 1.47
C LEU A 107 1.40 8.27 0.95
N GLY A 108 1.27 7.17 1.69
CA GLY A 108 1.76 5.90 1.19
C GLY A 108 1.08 4.67 1.79
N SER A 109 1.09 3.60 0.99
CA SER A 109 0.57 2.29 1.35
C SER A 109 1.51 1.20 0.84
N ILE A 110 1.52 0.05 1.53
CA ILE A 110 2.35 -1.11 1.20
C ILE A 110 1.47 -2.36 1.22
N SER A 111 1.75 -3.28 0.30
CA SER A 111 1.30 -4.67 0.41
C SER A 111 2.41 -5.61 -0.03
N HIS A 112 2.38 -6.84 0.47
CA HIS A 112 3.34 -7.87 0.12
C HIS A 112 2.66 -9.23 -0.03
N LYS A 113 3.18 -10.02 -0.97
CA LYS A 113 2.84 -11.41 -1.13
C LYS A 113 4.09 -12.22 -1.44
N ARG A 114 4.41 -13.13 -0.51
CA ARG A 114 5.61 -13.98 -0.60
C ARG A 114 6.86 -13.11 -0.78
N SER A 115 7.55 -13.23 -1.92
CA SER A 115 8.77 -12.49 -2.23
C SER A 115 8.55 -11.23 -3.09
N THR A 116 7.31 -10.75 -3.17
CA THR A 116 6.93 -9.52 -3.88
C THR A 116 6.30 -8.53 -2.92
N ALA A 117 6.66 -7.25 -3.00
CA ALA A 117 5.93 -6.16 -2.39
C ALA A 117 5.62 -5.07 -3.39
N VAL A 118 4.57 -4.32 -3.11
CA VAL A 118 4.19 -3.12 -3.84
C VAL A 118 4.05 -1.98 -2.85
N ALA A 119 4.43 -0.79 -3.30
CA ALA A 119 4.13 0.44 -2.59
C ALA A 119 3.40 1.39 -3.54
N LEU A 120 2.43 2.11 -2.99
CA LEU A 120 1.72 3.22 -3.65
C LEU A 120 2.06 4.48 -2.87
N VAL A 121 2.56 5.49 -3.56
CA VAL A 121 2.89 6.80 -2.97
C VAL A 121 2.22 7.90 -3.77
N GLN A 122 1.65 8.87 -3.07
CA GLN A 122 1.07 10.07 -3.66
C GLN A 122 1.66 11.30 -2.98
N ALA A 123 2.11 12.29 -3.76
CA ALA A 123 2.48 13.59 -3.23
C ALA A 123 1.24 14.30 -2.70
N ASP A 124 1.33 14.83 -1.49
CA ASP A 124 0.26 15.52 -0.80
C ASP A 124 0.66 16.96 -0.48
N LYS A 125 0.27 17.86 -1.39
CA LYS A 125 0.52 19.30 -1.30
C LYS A 125 -0.40 20.01 -0.29
N SER A 126 -1.47 19.36 0.17
CA SER A 126 -2.39 19.92 1.17
C SER A 126 -1.76 19.99 2.57
N ASN A 127 -0.82 19.10 2.88
CA ASN A 127 -0.08 19.09 4.14
C ASN A 127 0.92 20.25 4.30
N CYS A 128 0.89 21.23 3.40
CA CYS A 128 1.72 22.44 3.41
C CYS A 128 0.99 23.69 3.94
N VAL A 129 -0.34 23.67 4.14
CA VAL A 129 -1.12 24.85 4.54
C VAL A 129 -2.04 24.51 5.72
N GLU A 130 -1.90 25.21 6.85
CA GLU A 130 -2.55 24.90 8.14
C GLU A 130 -4.09 25.09 8.18
N MET A 131 -4.73 25.52 7.09
CA MET A 131 -6.08 26.07 7.15
C MET A 131 -7.23 25.16 6.72
N GLN A 132 -6.98 23.97 6.19
CA GLN A 132 -7.99 22.92 5.96
C GLN A 132 -7.27 21.59 5.79
N LYS A 133 -7.34 20.71 6.80
CA LYS A 133 -6.83 19.34 6.66
C LYS A 133 -7.86 18.53 5.89
N ASP A 134 -7.83 18.59 4.56
CA ASP A 134 -8.48 17.56 3.75
C ASP A 134 -7.82 16.23 4.14
N MET A 135 -8.52 15.42 4.93
CA MET A 135 -8.00 14.12 5.33
C MET A 135 -7.99 13.22 4.10
N LYS A 136 -6.81 12.76 3.70
CA LYS A 136 -6.59 11.93 2.51
C LYS A 136 -5.87 10.66 2.89
N GLY A 137 -6.09 9.61 2.11
CA GLY A 137 -5.38 8.35 2.26
C GLY A 137 -5.31 7.57 0.95
N VAL A 138 -4.32 6.69 0.88
CA VAL A 138 -4.11 5.77 -0.25
C VAL A 138 -3.94 4.35 0.26
N GLY A 139 -4.34 3.40 -0.56
CA GLY A 139 -4.29 1.97 -0.25
C GLY A 139 -3.83 1.17 -1.45
N VAL A 140 -3.00 0.15 -1.21
CA VAL A 140 -2.60 -0.81 -2.23
C VAL A 140 -2.66 -2.21 -1.65
N ASP A 141 -3.01 -3.17 -2.50
CA ASP A 141 -2.98 -4.58 -2.15
C ASP A 141 -2.55 -5.48 -3.31
N ILE A 142 -1.82 -6.56 -3.01
CA ILE A 142 -1.37 -7.54 -3.99
C ILE A 142 -1.67 -8.96 -3.53
N GLU A 143 -2.39 -9.72 -4.35
CA GLU A 143 -2.80 -11.09 -4.03
C GLU A 143 -2.45 -12.07 -5.15
N ASP A 144 -1.86 -13.22 -4.78
CA ASP A 144 -1.62 -14.34 -5.70
C ASP A 144 -2.96 -14.99 -6.05
N ILE A 145 -3.25 -15.07 -7.35
CA ILE A 145 -4.45 -15.71 -7.88
C ILE A 145 -4.42 -17.20 -7.56
N ARG A 146 -5.29 -17.59 -6.63
CA ARG A 146 -5.42 -18.97 -6.14
C ARG A 146 -6.82 -19.21 -5.62
N LYS A 147 -7.21 -20.48 -5.58
CA LYS A 147 -8.47 -20.87 -4.94
C LYS A 147 -8.43 -20.52 -3.45
N THR A 148 -9.48 -19.88 -2.98
CA THR A 148 -9.65 -19.45 -1.59
C THR A 148 -11.07 -19.74 -1.12
N ARG A 149 -11.24 -19.98 0.18
CA ARG A 149 -12.56 -20.25 0.80
C ARG A 149 -12.87 -19.15 1.82
N ILE A 150 -12.95 -17.91 1.34
CA ILE A 150 -13.15 -16.71 2.18
C ILE A 150 -14.44 -15.96 1.89
N ALA A 151 -15.22 -16.38 0.88
CA ALA A 151 -16.42 -15.68 0.41
C ALA A 151 -17.37 -15.26 1.55
N LYS A 152 -17.77 -16.21 2.41
CA LYS A 152 -18.70 -15.94 3.53
C LYS A 152 -18.18 -14.96 4.58
N ARG A 153 -16.85 -14.78 4.68
CA ARG A 153 -16.23 -13.85 5.64
C ARG A 153 -16.05 -12.46 5.02
N VAL A 154 -15.72 -12.43 3.73
CA VAL A 154 -15.31 -11.20 3.03
C VAL A 154 -16.48 -10.51 2.35
N LEU A 155 -17.40 -11.26 1.75
CA LEU A 155 -18.45 -10.70 0.91
C LEU A 155 -19.71 -10.46 1.73
N THR A 156 -20.39 -9.35 1.44
CA THR A 156 -21.76 -9.11 1.89
C THR A 156 -22.73 -9.99 1.12
N SER A 157 -23.97 -10.09 1.61
CA SER A 157 -25.04 -10.79 0.88
C SER A 157 -25.28 -10.18 -0.50
N THR A 158 -25.17 -8.86 -0.64
CA THR A 158 -25.30 -8.17 -1.92
C THR A 158 -24.20 -8.58 -2.88
N GLU A 159 -22.95 -8.55 -2.42
CA GLU A 159 -21.80 -8.91 -3.25
C GLU A 159 -21.84 -10.39 -3.68
N LEU A 160 -22.31 -11.28 -2.81
CA LEU A 160 -22.48 -12.70 -3.15
C LEU A 160 -23.46 -12.94 -4.31
N ILE A 161 -24.52 -12.12 -4.39
CA ILE A 161 -25.52 -12.22 -5.47
C ILE A 161 -24.97 -11.64 -6.78
N ASP A 162 -24.03 -10.71 -6.70
CA ASP A 162 -23.49 -9.92 -7.80
C ASP A 162 -22.16 -10.50 -8.38
N LEU A 163 -21.77 -11.71 -7.97
CA LEU A 163 -20.57 -12.37 -8.49
C LEU A 163 -20.75 -12.87 -9.93
N GLY A 164 -19.63 -13.01 -10.64
CA GLY A 164 -19.57 -13.65 -11.96
C GLY A 164 -19.84 -12.71 -13.13
N ASN A 165 -19.77 -11.39 -12.89
CA ASN A 165 -20.11 -10.37 -13.89
C ASN A 165 -18.91 -9.83 -14.69
N LEU A 166 -17.69 -10.29 -14.39
CA LEU A 166 -16.47 -9.87 -15.08
C LEU A 166 -16.10 -10.83 -16.22
N ALA A 167 -15.76 -10.29 -17.39
CA ALA A 167 -15.47 -11.11 -18.57
C ALA A 167 -14.16 -11.92 -18.48
N SER A 168 -13.17 -11.40 -17.75
CA SER A 168 -11.80 -11.96 -17.69
C SER A 168 -11.41 -12.54 -16.33
N VAL A 169 -12.37 -12.61 -15.40
CA VAL A 169 -12.18 -13.05 -14.02
C VAL A 169 -13.28 -14.06 -13.69
N SER A 170 -12.90 -15.28 -13.32
CA SER A 170 -13.86 -16.28 -12.86
C SER A 170 -14.50 -15.89 -11.53
N GLU A 171 -15.68 -16.45 -11.23
CA GLU A 171 -16.38 -16.21 -9.96
C GLU A 171 -15.47 -16.47 -8.74
N GLU A 172 -14.68 -17.55 -8.74
CA GLU A 172 -13.77 -17.82 -7.62
C GLU A 172 -12.60 -16.83 -7.52
N GLU A 173 -12.10 -16.34 -8.66
CA GLU A 173 -11.10 -15.28 -8.68
C GLU A 173 -11.70 -13.95 -8.23
N GLU A 174 -12.95 -13.66 -8.57
CA GLU A 174 -13.64 -12.43 -8.19
C GLU A 174 -13.77 -12.30 -6.68
N VAL A 175 -14.01 -13.40 -5.95
CA VAL A 175 -13.98 -13.41 -4.48
C VAL A 175 -12.64 -12.87 -3.94
N LEU A 176 -11.53 -13.29 -4.54
CA LEU A 176 -10.19 -12.85 -4.15
C LEU A 176 -9.92 -11.40 -4.59
N LEU A 177 -10.43 -11.00 -5.76
CA LEU A 177 -10.35 -9.62 -6.24
C LEU A 177 -11.09 -8.66 -5.30
N ARG A 178 -12.33 -8.98 -4.91
CA ARG A 178 -13.12 -8.19 -3.96
C ARG A 178 -12.45 -8.15 -2.57
N PHE A 179 -11.84 -9.25 -2.13
CA PHE A 179 -10.99 -9.25 -0.92
C PHE A 179 -9.85 -8.22 -1.03
N SER A 180 -9.06 -8.26 -2.11
CA SER A 180 -7.94 -7.36 -2.31
C SER A 180 -8.39 -5.89 -2.44
N LEU A 181 -9.49 -5.63 -3.15
CA LEU A 181 -10.10 -4.31 -3.23
C LEU A 181 -10.51 -3.77 -1.86
N LYS A 182 -11.12 -4.61 -1.00
CA LYS A 182 -11.48 -4.21 0.36
C LYS A 182 -10.27 -3.90 1.24
N GLU A 183 -9.19 -4.67 1.12
CA GLU A 183 -7.92 -4.38 1.80
C GLU A 183 -7.34 -3.04 1.36
N SER A 184 -7.34 -2.77 0.04
CA SER A 184 -6.93 -1.47 -0.50
C SER A 184 -7.81 -0.32 0.01
N VAL A 185 -9.14 -0.49 -0.02
CA VAL A 185 -10.08 0.51 0.49
C VAL A 185 -9.85 0.77 1.98
N TYR A 186 -9.71 -0.29 2.79
CA TYR A 186 -9.42 -0.19 4.22
C TYR A 186 -8.16 0.65 4.47
N LYS A 187 -7.05 0.34 3.78
CA LYS A 187 -5.79 1.09 3.92
C LYS A 187 -5.94 2.56 3.53
N ALA A 188 -6.78 2.87 2.54
CA ALA A 188 -7.04 4.25 2.12
C ALA A 188 -7.91 5.03 3.11
N ILE A 189 -8.95 4.42 3.67
CA ILE A 189 -9.88 5.12 4.58
C ILE A 189 -9.39 5.15 6.03
N HIS A 190 -8.59 4.18 6.47
CA HIS A 190 -8.18 4.04 7.87
C HIS A 190 -7.48 5.28 8.47
N PRO A 191 -6.62 6.02 7.74
CA PRO A 191 -6.09 7.32 8.20
C PRO A 191 -7.15 8.38 8.49
N ILE A 192 -8.32 8.26 7.86
CA ILE A 192 -9.41 9.23 7.94
C ILE A 192 -10.40 8.84 9.05
N VAL A 193 -10.89 7.60 9.02
CA VAL A 193 -11.88 7.11 9.99
C VAL A 193 -11.27 6.75 11.34
N ASN A 194 -9.97 6.42 11.37
CA ASN A 194 -9.18 6.07 12.54
C ASN A 194 -9.82 5.04 13.49
N GLN A 195 -10.56 4.09 12.91
CA GLN A 195 -11.20 2.99 13.61
C GLN A 195 -11.15 1.72 12.76
N TYR A 196 -11.35 0.57 13.41
CA TYR A 196 -11.47 -0.69 12.71
C TYR A 196 -12.69 -0.69 11.78
N VAL A 197 -12.52 -1.19 10.56
CA VAL A 197 -13.59 -1.38 9.57
C VAL A 197 -13.50 -2.82 9.08
N GLY A 198 -14.54 -3.60 9.34
CA GLY A 198 -14.61 -5.00 8.92
C GLY A 198 -15.02 -5.15 7.45
N PHE A 199 -14.79 -6.34 6.88
CA PHE A 199 -15.17 -6.65 5.49
C PHE A 199 -16.65 -6.42 5.18
N GLN A 200 -17.53 -6.62 6.17
CA GLN A 200 -18.98 -6.46 5.99
C GLN A 200 -19.43 -4.98 6.02
N GLU A 201 -18.52 -4.06 6.31
CA GLU A 201 -18.79 -2.61 6.41
C GLU A 201 -18.41 -1.85 5.13
N GLY A 202 -18.14 -2.57 4.05
CA GLY A 202 -17.92 -2.00 2.72
C GLY A 202 -18.27 -3.01 1.64
N GLU A 203 -18.90 -2.53 0.58
CA GLU A 203 -19.20 -3.28 -0.64
C GLU A 203 -18.32 -2.75 -1.78
N VAL A 204 -17.76 -3.66 -2.57
CA VAL A 204 -16.99 -3.34 -3.77
C VAL A 204 -17.54 -4.12 -4.97
N THR A 205 -17.81 -3.41 -6.07
CA THR A 205 -18.22 -3.99 -7.34
C THR A 205 -17.19 -3.63 -8.41
N PRO A 206 -16.30 -4.58 -8.79
CA PRO A 206 -15.32 -4.37 -9.86
C PRO A 206 -15.99 -4.33 -11.23
N PHE A 207 -15.39 -3.59 -12.17
CA PHE A 207 -15.79 -3.51 -13.58
C PHE A 207 -14.64 -3.92 -14.51
N ASP A 208 -14.98 -4.36 -15.74
CA ASP A 208 -14.00 -4.83 -16.73
C ASP A 208 -13.01 -3.75 -17.20
N ASP A 209 -13.32 -2.46 -16.99
CA ASP A 209 -12.41 -1.35 -17.30
C ASP A 209 -11.30 -1.16 -16.23
N GLY A 210 -11.29 -2.00 -15.20
CA GLY A 210 -10.32 -1.94 -14.10
C GLY A 210 -10.70 -0.98 -12.99
N THR A 211 -11.86 -0.33 -13.04
CA THR A 211 -12.40 0.45 -11.91
C THR A 211 -13.24 -0.43 -10.98
N ALA A 212 -13.56 0.09 -9.80
CA ALA A 212 -14.52 -0.53 -8.90
C ALA A 212 -15.38 0.53 -8.20
N LYS A 213 -16.70 0.27 -8.13
CA LYS A 213 -17.60 1.04 -7.30
C LYS A 213 -17.40 0.63 -5.83
N VAL A 214 -17.28 1.61 -4.95
CA VAL A 214 -17.17 1.40 -3.50
C VAL A 214 -18.40 1.98 -2.82
N ARG A 215 -18.99 1.22 -1.90
CA ARG A 215 -20.06 1.70 -1.02
C ARG A 215 -19.67 1.37 0.42
N LEU A 216 -19.49 2.39 1.23
CA LEU A 216 -19.17 2.25 2.64
C LEU A 216 -20.47 2.07 3.45
N LEU A 217 -20.47 1.15 4.41
CA LEU A 217 -21.59 0.81 5.29
C LEU A 217 -21.19 1.02 6.76
N LEU A 218 -20.43 2.10 7.02
CA LEU A 218 -19.86 2.38 8.34
C LEU A 218 -20.99 2.67 9.33
N LYS A 219 -20.87 2.13 10.56
CA LYS A 219 -21.89 2.31 11.60
C LYS A 219 -21.82 3.67 12.31
N ASP A 220 -20.60 4.16 12.52
CA ASP A 220 -20.31 5.27 13.45
C ASP A 220 -19.56 6.45 12.81
N ALA A 221 -19.27 6.38 11.51
CA ALA A 221 -18.61 7.43 10.75
C ALA A 221 -19.54 7.95 9.66
N ASP A 222 -19.47 9.25 9.36
CA ASP A 222 -20.21 9.87 8.25
C ASP A 222 -19.66 9.37 6.91
N SER A 223 -20.10 8.18 6.50
CA SER A 223 -19.69 7.53 5.26
C SER A 223 -19.98 8.38 4.03
N ASP A 224 -20.98 9.26 4.12
CA ASP A 224 -21.42 10.09 3.01
C ASP A 224 -20.45 11.27 2.77
N SER A 225 -19.61 11.58 3.75
CA SER A 225 -18.54 12.57 3.62
C SER A 225 -17.24 12.01 3.01
N LEU A 226 -17.14 10.69 2.74
CA LEU A 226 -15.95 10.06 2.19
C LEU A 226 -16.09 9.78 0.70
N GLU A 227 -15.24 10.42 -0.10
CA GLU A 227 -15.07 10.06 -1.51
C GLU A 227 -13.98 9.00 -1.67
N VAL A 228 -14.36 7.83 -2.18
CA VAL A 228 -13.43 6.71 -2.42
C VAL A 228 -13.41 6.33 -3.90
N SER A 229 -12.21 6.21 -4.45
CA SER A 229 -11.97 5.64 -5.78
C SER A 229 -11.14 4.37 -5.66
N ALA A 230 -11.51 3.31 -6.38
CA ALA A 230 -10.79 2.04 -6.36
C ALA A 230 -10.55 1.51 -7.78
N HIS A 231 -9.38 0.89 -7.97
CA HIS A 231 -8.94 0.32 -9.24
C HIS A 231 -8.28 -1.03 -9.03
N TRP A 232 -8.29 -1.86 -10.06
CA TRP A 232 -7.67 -3.17 -10.08
C TRP A 232 -7.04 -3.49 -11.43
N ARG A 233 -6.05 -4.38 -11.41
CA ARG A 233 -5.52 -5.03 -12.62
C ARG A 233 -5.06 -6.44 -12.32
N LYS A 234 -5.13 -7.30 -13.34
CA LYS A 234 -4.44 -8.59 -13.35
C LYS A 234 -3.00 -8.37 -13.86
N VAL A 235 -2.00 -8.75 -13.08
CA VAL A 235 -0.57 -8.60 -13.42
C VAL A 235 0.03 -9.98 -13.68
N ASP A 236 0.68 -10.12 -14.83
CA ASP A 236 1.36 -11.35 -15.29
C ASP A 236 0.48 -12.62 -15.25
N GLY A 237 -0.85 -12.46 -15.32
CA GLY A 237 -1.81 -13.55 -15.14
C GLY A 237 -1.80 -14.20 -13.75
N ARG A 238 -0.98 -13.69 -12.81
CA ARG A 238 -0.68 -14.32 -11.53
C ARG A 238 -1.19 -13.53 -10.33
N PHE A 239 -1.24 -12.21 -10.42
CA PHE A 239 -1.60 -11.37 -9.29
C PHE A 239 -2.83 -10.52 -9.60
N PHE A 240 -3.65 -10.30 -8.58
CA PHE A 240 -4.44 -9.07 -8.52
C PHE A 240 -3.62 -7.99 -7.84
N LEU A 241 -3.52 -6.84 -8.48
CA LEU A 241 -3.02 -5.61 -7.89
C LEU A 241 -4.19 -4.65 -7.80
N THR A 242 -4.53 -4.23 -6.60
CA THR A 242 -5.63 -3.30 -6.33
C THR A 242 -5.10 -2.04 -5.66
N SER A 243 -5.82 -0.94 -5.85
CA SER A 243 -5.48 0.33 -5.24
C SER A 243 -6.74 1.12 -4.92
N ALA A 244 -6.66 1.96 -3.90
CA ALA A 244 -7.71 2.90 -3.56
C ALA A 244 -7.14 4.25 -3.13
N SER A 245 -7.93 5.30 -3.28
CA SER A 245 -7.71 6.61 -2.68
C SER A 245 -8.98 7.07 -2.00
N ALA A 246 -8.85 7.71 -0.85
CA ALA A 246 -9.95 8.27 -0.09
C ALA A 246 -9.65 9.73 0.27
N LYS A 247 -10.68 10.56 0.29
CA LYS A 247 -10.63 11.91 0.85
C LYS A 247 -11.93 12.22 1.61
N GLN A 248 -11.82 13.03 2.64
CA GLN A 248 -12.99 13.60 3.33
C GLN A 248 -13.36 14.93 2.69
N ASN A 249 -14.65 15.09 2.37
CA ASN A 249 -15.25 16.30 1.83
C ASN A 249 -15.56 17.35 2.90
#